data_AF-A0A831NSG1-F1
#
_entry.id   AF-A0A831NSG1-F1
#
_cell.length_a   1.000
_cell.length_b   1.000
_cell.length_c   1.000
_cell.angle_alpha   90.00
_cell.angle_beta   90.00
_cell.angle_gamma   90.00
#
_symmetry.space_group_name_H-M   'P 1'
#
loop_
_entity.id
_entity.type
_entity.pdbx_description
1 polymer ?
#
loop_
_entity_poly.entity_id
_entity_poly.type
_entity_poly.pdbx_seq_one_letter_code
_entity_poly.pdbx_strand_id
1 'polypeptide(L)' 'MSDIFEEIRKSLVELEYDKVIELVKKALDQNIHPLDIIDKALSPAMREVGDLFEKGEYFLA' A
#
# COMPACT_ATOMS: atom_id res chain seq x y z
N MET A 1 14.89 8.37 6.31
CA MET A 1 13.50 8.72 6.65
C MET A 1 12.63 7.98 5.67
N SER A 2 11.91 6.95 6.12
CA SER A 2 10.94 6.28 5.27
C SER A 2 9.68 7.14 5.19
N ASP A 3 9.23 7.37 3.96
CA ASP A 3 7.97 8.06 3.67
C ASP A 3 6.82 7.10 4.02
N ILE A 4 5.80 7.59 4.74
CA ILE A 4 4.65 6.76 5.14
C ILE A 4 3.90 6.21 3.92
N PHE A 5 3.93 6.90 2.78
CA PHE A 5 3.35 6.38 1.53
C PHE A 5 4.13 5.17 1.00
N GLU A 6 5.46 5.19 1.08
CA GLU A 6 6.31 4.06 0.67
C GLU A 6 6.09 2.84 1.58
N GLU A 7 5.98 3.06 2.90
CA GLU A 7 5.72 1.98 3.86
C GLU A 7 4.36 1.33 3.62
N ILE A 8 3.31 2.13 3.37
CA ILE A 8 1.97 1.61 3.03
C ILE A 8 2.03 0.84 1.71
N ARG A 9 2.69 1.38 0.67
CA ARG A 9 2.79 0.72 -0.62
C ARG A 9 3.45 -0.64 -0.49
N LYS A 10 4.64 -0.68 0.14
CA LYS A 10 5.42 -1.91 0.31
C LYS A 10 4.65 -2.97 1.10
N SER A 11 4.03 -2.57 2.22
CA SER A 11 3.26 -3.50 3.06
C SER A 11 2.08 -4.10 2.27
N LEU A 12 1.46 -3.33 1.38
CA LEU A 12 0.36 -3.81 0.56
C LEU A 12 0.82 -4.75 -0.56
N VAL A 13 1.96 -4.46 -1.20
CA VAL A 13 2.58 -5.36 -2.19
C VAL A 13 3.00 -6.68 -1.55
N GLU A 14 3.51 -6.64 -0.31
CA GLU A 14 3.88 -7.82 0.48
C GLU A 14 2.66 -8.52 1.14
N LEU A 15 1.43 -8.05 0.89
CA LEU A 15 0.17 -8.57 1.44
C LEU A 15 0.10 -8.56 2.98
N GLU A 16 0.84 -7.68 3.64
CA GLU A 16 0.84 -7.48 5.10
C GLU A 16 -0.37 -6.64 5.53
N TYR A 17 -1.60 -7.15 5.33
CA TYR A 17 -2.84 -6.36 5.48
C TYR A 17 -3.01 -5.69 6.85
N ASP A 18 -2.66 -6.36 7.95
CA ASP A 18 -2.77 -5.79 9.30
C ASP A 18 -1.88 -4.54 9.45
N LYS A 19 -0.68 -4.59 8.87
CA LYS A 19 0.28 -3.49 8.88
C LYS A 19 -0.16 -2.36 7.96
N VAL A 20 -0.76 -2.68 6.81
CA VAL A 20 -1.39 -1.66 5.94
C VAL A 20 -2.44 -0.87 6.72
N ILE A 21 -3.32 -1.55 7.46
CA ILE A 21 -4.36 -0.91 8.27
C ILE A 21 -3.74 -0.02 9.36
N GLU A 22 -2.68 -0.48 10.05
CA GLU A 22 -1.98 0.30 11.06
C GLU A 22 -1.35 1.58 10.47
N LEU A 23 -0.64 1.45 9.35
CA LEU A 23 0.03 2.56 8.70
C LEU A 23 -0.96 3.59 8.12
N VAL A 24 -2.08 3.14 7.55
CA VAL A 24 -3.14 4.03 7.07
C VAL A 24 -3.75 4.81 8.23
N LYS A 25 -4.02 4.17 9.38
CA LYS A 25 -4.50 4.87 10.58
C LYS A 25 -3.49 5.91 11.05
N LYS A 26 -2.20 5.55 11.11
CA LYS A 26 -1.11 6.48 11.47
C LYS A 26 -1.03 7.67 10.51
N ALA A 27 -1.23 7.46 9.21
CA ALA A 27 -1.26 8.55 8.23
C ALA A 27 -2.46 9.49 8.45
N LEU A 28 -3.64 8.93 8.74
CA LEU A 28 -4.83 9.72 9.08
C LEU A 28 -4.63 10.53 10.36
N ASP A 29 -4.01 9.95 11.40
CA ASP A 29 -3.68 10.64 12.65
C ASP A 29 -2.69 11.80 12.44
N GLN A 30 -1.86 11.72 11.39
CA GLN A 30 -0.96 12.77 10.94
C GLN A 30 -1.67 13.85 10.08
N ASN A 31 -3.00 13.83 9.99
CA ASN A 31 -3.80 14.72 9.15
C ASN A 31 -3.47 14.62 7.64
N ILE A 32 -2.92 13.49 7.19
CA ILE A 32 -2.74 13.25 5.76
C ILE A 32 -4.11 13.05 5.13
N HIS A 33 -4.35 13.71 4.00
CA HIS A 33 -5.63 13.63 3.33
C HIS A 33 -5.89 12.18 2.83
N PRO A 34 -7.08 11.60 3.05
CA PRO A 34 -7.36 10.23 2.62
C PRO A 34 -7.11 9.97 1.13
N LEU A 35 -7.45 10.93 0.26
CA LEU A 35 -7.15 10.83 -1.17
C LEU A 35 -5.64 10.74 -1.45
N ASP A 36 -4.79 11.44 -0.69
CA ASP A 36 -3.34 11.34 -0.87
C ASP A 36 -2.85 9.91 -0.56
N ILE A 37 -3.39 9.29 0.49
CA ILE A 37 -3.05 7.89 0.86
C ILE A 37 -3.45 6.93 -0.27
N ILE A 38 -4.65 7.14 -0.85
CA ILE A 38 -5.15 6.33 -1.96
C ILE A 38 -4.27 6.52 -3.20
N ASP A 39 -4.03 7.75 -3.61
CA ASP A 39 -3.37 8.07 -4.89
C ASP A 39 -1.86 7.79 -4.85
N LYS A 40 -1.21 8.06 -3.71
CA LYS A 40 0.26 7.97 -3.57
C LYS A 40 0.75 6.63 -3.04
N ALA A 41 -0.10 5.84 -2.37
CA ALA A 41 0.31 4.55 -1.79
C ALA A 41 -0.53 3.36 -2.26
N LEU A 42 -1.85 3.38 -2.01
CA LEU A 42 -2.70 2.19 -2.23
C LEU A 42 -2.90 1.87 -3.72
N SER A 43 -3.18 2.88 -4.54
CA SER A 43 -3.37 2.72 -5.98
C SER A 43 -2.10 2.23 -6.70
N PRO A 44 -0.90 2.82 -6.47
CA PRO A 44 0.32 2.29 -7.08
C PRO A 44 0.68 0.88 -6.57
N ALA A 45 0.43 0.56 -5.28
CA ALA A 45 0.61 -0.81 -4.79
C ALA A 45 -0.26 -1.81 -5.54
N MET A 46 -1.54 -1.50 -5.76
CA MET A 46 -2.46 -2.39 -6.47
C MET A 46 -2.06 -2.59 -7.94
N ARG A 47 -1.50 -1.56 -8.59
CA ARG A 47 -0.92 -1.71 -9.94
C ARG A 47 0.27 -2.66 -9.93
N GLU A 48 1.18 -2.51 -8.96
CA GLU A 48 2.35 -3.38 -8.81
C GLU A 48 1.93 -4.84 -8.54
N VAL A 49 0.94 -5.06 -7.68
CA VAL A 49 0.34 -6.39 -7.45
C VAL A 49 -0.25 -6.96 -8.74
N GLY A 50 -0.94 -6.14 -9.54
CA GLY A 50 -1.45 -6.53 -10.86
C GLY A 50 -0.34 -6.96 -11.81
N ASP A 51 0.74 -6.17 -11.91
CA ASP A 51 1.90 -6.48 -12.76
C ASP A 51 2.58 -7.79 -12.33
N LEU A 52 2.69 -8.04 -11.02
CA LEU A 52 3.26 -9.27 -10.47
C LEU A 52 2.35 -10.49 -10.74
N PHE A 53 1.02 -10.29 -10.66
CA PHE A 53 0.04 -11.32 -11.00
C PHE A 53 0.08 -11.66 -12.50
N GLU A 54 0.15 -10.66 -13.38
CA GLU A 54 0.28 -10.86 -14.84
C GLU A 54 1.56 -11.61 -15.23
N LYS A 55 2.65 -11.42 -14.48
CA LYS A 55 3.91 -12.16 -14.65
C LYS A 55 3.88 -13.58 -14.08
N GLY A 56 2.82 -13.97 -13.39
CA GLY A 56 2.69 -15.26 -12.72
C GLY A 56 3.57 -15.39 -11.46
N GLU A 57 4.01 -14.27 -10.88
CA GLU A 57 4.79 -14.24 -9.64
C GLU A 57 3.89 -14.16 -8.40
N TYR A 58 2.63 -13.74 -8.57
CA TYR A 58 1.60 -13.73 -7.54
C TYR A 58 0.41 -14.58 -7.97
N PHE A 59 -0.20 -15.28 -7.00
CA PHE A 59 -1.40 -16.08 -7.21
C PHE A 59 -2.50 -15.61 -6.26
N LEU A 60 -3.75 -15.60 -6.75
CA LEU A 60 -4.90 -15.49 -5.87
C LEU A 60 -4.96 -16.78 -5.03
N ALA A 61 -4.90 -16.63 -3.71
CA ALA A 61 -5.10 -17.73 -2.77
C ALA A 61 -6.57 -18.17 -2.72
#